data_AF-A0A6V7I599-F1
#
_entry.id   AF-A0A6V7I599-F1
#
_cell.length_a   1.000
_cell.length_b   1.000
_cell.length_c   1.000
_cell.angle_alpha   90.00
_cell.angle_beta   90.00
_cell.angle_gamma   90.00
#
_symmetry.space_group_name_H-M   'P 1'
#
loop_
_entity.id
_entity.type
_entity.pdbx_description
1 polymer ?
#
loop_
_entity_poly.entity_id
_entity_poly.type
_entity_poly.pdbx_seq_one_letter_code
_entity_poly.pdbx_strand_id
1 'polypeptide(L)' 'NMVLSFRVSELQMLLGFAGRNKSGRKNELQARALELLRLRSHPVQLKIRELYKTI' A
#
# COMPACT_ATOMS: atom_id res chain seq x y z
N ASN A 1 11.16 4.05 2.49
CA ASN A 1 9.95 3.63 1.75
C ASN A 1 8.71 3.91 2.59
N MET A 2 7.86 4.88 2.21
CA MET A 2 6.64 5.24 2.95
C MET A 2 5.73 4.03 3.24
N VAL A 3 5.65 3.08 2.31
CA VAL A 3 4.86 1.85 2.47
C VAL A 3 5.32 0.97 3.65
N LEU A 4 6.60 1.06 4.07
CA LEU A 4 7.12 0.28 5.19
C LEU A 4 6.63 0.78 6.55
N SER A 5 6.22 2.06 6.66
CA SER A 5 5.65 2.60 7.90
C SER A 5 4.16 2.30 8.07
N PHE A 6 3.50 1.78 7.03
CA PHE A 6 2.06 1.53 7.05
C PHE A 6 1.70 0.40 8.02
N ARG A 7 0.57 0.57 8.71
CA ARG A 7 -0.09 -0.50 9.49
C ARG A 7 -0.97 -1.32 8.54
N VAL A 8 -1.58 -2.36 9.09
CA VAL A 8 -2.48 -3.25 8.33
C VAL A 8 -3.60 -2.45 7.64
N SER A 9 -4.23 -1.50 8.33
CA SER A 9 -5.29 -0.64 7.79
C SER A 9 -4.87 0.12 6.53
N GLU A 10 -3.72 0.80 6.56
CA GLU A 10 -3.24 1.57 5.40
C GLU A 10 -2.82 0.66 4.24
N LEU A 11 -2.21 -0.49 4.53
CA LEU A 11 -1.87 -1.49 3.51
C LEU A 11 -3.13 -2.06 2.84
N GLN A 12 -4.17 -2.33 3.62
CA GLN A 12 -5.45 -2.83 3.10
C GLN A 12 -6.15 -1.79 2.23
N MET A 13 -6.14 -0.52 2.63
CA MET A 13 -6.67 0.59 1.83
C MET A 13 -5.91 0.75 0.51
N LEU A 14 -4.57 0.71 0.55
CA LEU A 14 -3.73 0.81 -0.65
C LEU A 14 -3.97 -0.36 -1.62
N LEU A 15 -3.97 -1.60 -1.11
CA LEU A 15 -4.20 -2.79 -1.92
C LEU A 15 -5.62 -2.82 -2.49
N GLY A 16 -6.62 -2.44 -1.70
CA GLY A 16 -8.00 -2.31 -2.17
C GLY A 16 -8.14 -1.27 -3.29
N PHE A 17 -7.50 -0.11 -3.13
CA PHE A 17 -7.46 0.92 -4.17
C PHE A 17 -6.81 0.41 -5.47
N ALA A 18 -5.77 -0.40 -5.36
CA ALA A 18 -5.07 -0.99 -6.51
C ALA A 18 -5.73 -2.28 -7.07
N GLY A 19 -6.91 -2.67 -6.59
CA GLY A 19 -7.59 -3.90 -7.02
C GLY A 19 -6.87 -5.19 -6.63
N ARG A 20 -5.99 -5.16 -5.63
CA ARG A 20 -5.23 -6.32 -5.13
C ARG A 20 -5.91 -6.93 -3.90
N ASN A 21 -5.57 -8.19 -3.63
CA ASN A 21 -6.02 -8.89 -2.43
C ASN A 21 -5.48 -8.18 -1.16
N LYS A 22 -6.43 -7.72 -0.33
CA LYS A 22 -6.20 -6.97 0.92
C LYS A 22 -6.31 -7.82 2.19
N SER A 23 -6.38 -9.14 2.07
CA SER A 23 -6.40 -10.08 3.19
C SER A 23 -5.03 -10.69 3.41
N GLY A 24 -4.68 -10.96 4.67
CA GLY A 24 -3.41 -11.59 5.05
C GLY A 24 -2.72 -10.88 6.20
N ARG A 25 -1.56 -11.40 6.60
CA ARG A 25 -0.73 -10.80 7.66
C ARG A 25 -0.01 -9.54 7.16
N LYS A 26 0.41 -8.67 8.09
CA LYS A 26 1.12 -7.41 7.76
C LYS A 26 2.25 -7.61 6.74
N ASN A 27 3.10 -8.62 6.94
CA ASN A 27 4.24 -8.89 6.06
C ASN A 27 3.81 -9.26 4.63
N GLU A 28 2.74 -10.04 4.48
CA GLU A 28 2.19 -10.41 3.17
C GLU A 28 1.61 -9.18 2.45
N LEU A 29 0.87 -8.34 3.18
CA LEU A 29 0.31 -7.10 2.65
C LEU A 29 1.43 -6.12 2.26
N GLN A 30 2.49 -6.02 3.07
CA GLN A 30 3.67 -5.20 2.75
C GLN A 30 4.39 -5.71 1.50
N ALA A 31 4.60 -7.02 1.37
CA ALA A 31 5.23 -7.60 0.18
C ALA A 31 4.47 -7.22 -1.10
N ARG A 32 3.14 -7.40 -1.10
CA ARG A 32 2.27 -7.01 -2.25
C ARG A 32 2.29 -5.51 -2.50
N ALA A 33 2.30 -4.69 -1.45
CA ALA A 33 2.37 -3.24 -1.59
C ALA A 33 3.73 -2.77 -2.15
N LEU A 34 4.83 -3.47 -1.85
CA LEU A 34 6.14 -3.21 -2.46
C LEU A 34 6.16 -3.59 -3.94
N GLU A 35 5.46 -4.66 -4.34
CA GLU A 35 5.28 -5.01 -5.75
C GLU A 35 4.53 -3.93 -6.53
N LEU A 36 3.53 -3.28 -5.91
CA LEU A 36 2.82 -2.14 -6.52
C LEU A 36 3.76 -0.98 -6.88
N LEU A 37 4.81 -0.75 -6.11
CA LEU A 37 5.79 0.31 -6.42
C LEU A 37 6.53 0.05 -7.73
N ARG A 38 6.70 -1.22 -8.13
CA ARG A 38 7.36 -1.61 -9.38
C ARG A 38 6.53 -1.25 -10.60
N LEU A 39 5.21 -1.14 -10.46
CA LEU A 39 4.30 -0.77 -11.55
C LEU A 39 4.38 0.73 -11.91
N ARG A 40 5.06 1.55 -11.10
CA ARG A 40 5.23 3.01 -11.30
C ARG A 40 3.92 3.76 -11.61
N SER A 41 2.79 3.25 -11.12
CA SER A 41 1.47 3.86 -11.32
C SER A 41 1.36 5.17 -10.55
N HIS A 42 1.16 6.28 -11.26
CA HIS A 42 1.04 7.61 -10.65
C HIS A 42 -0.13 7.71 -9.65
N PRO A 43 -1.35 7.19 -9.93
CA PRO A 43 -2.43 7.14 -8.95
C PRO A 43 -2.05 6.39 -7.66
N VAL A 44 -1.31 5.29 -7.76
CA VAL A 44 -0.85 4.52 -6.59
C VAL A 44 0.14 5.32 -5.77
N GLN A 45 1.07 6.04 -6.42
CA GLN A 45 2.03 6.91 -5.72
C GLN A 45 1.34 8.06 -5.00
N LEU A 46 0.33 8.68 -5.61
CA LEU A 46 -0.50 9.70 -4.95
C LEU A 46 -1.22 9.13 -3.74
N LYS A 47 -1.82 7.93 -3.87
CA LYS A 47 -2.51 7.28 -2.76
C LYS A 47 -1.58 6.95 -1.60
N ILE A 48 -0.35 6.53 -1.87
CA ILE A 48 0.67 6.31 -0.83
C ILE A 48 0.98 7.61 -0.09
N ARG A 49 1.15 8.72 -0.81
CA ARG A 49 1.42 10.03 -0.19
C ARG A 49 0.24 10.52 0.64
N GLU A 50 -0.98 10.26 0.19
CA GLU A 50 -2.21 10.57 0.94
C GLU A 50 -2.26 9.78 2.26
N LEU A 51 -2.11 8.45 2.20
CA LEU A 51 -2.14 7.58 3.37
C LEU A 51 -1.00 7.86 4.35
N TYR A 52 0.17 8.26 3.86
CA TYR A 52 1.30 8.60 4.72
C TYR A 52 1.05 9.87 5.55
N LYS A 53 0.22 10.81 5.08
CA LYS A 53 -0.13 12.02 5.85
C LYS A 53 -1.07 11.76 7.02
N THR A 54 -1.70 10.59 7.06
CA THR A 54 -2.67 10.19 8.10
C THR A 54 -2.05 9.30 9.18
N ILE A 55 -0.75 9.03 9.08
CA ILE A 55 0.06 8.28 10.07
C ILE A 55 0.76 9.29 10.96
#